data_AF-A0A955LTL1-F1
#
_entry.id   AF-A0A955LTL1-F1
#
_cell.length_a   1.000
_cell.length_b   1.000
_cell.length_c   1.000
_cell.angle_alpha   90.00
_cell.angle_beta   90.00
_cell.angle_gamma   90.00
#
_symmetry.space_group_name_H-M   'P 1'
#
loop_
_entity.id
_entity.type
_entity.pdbx_description
1 polymer ?
#
loop_
_entity_poly.entity_id
_entity_poly.type
_entity_poly.pdbx_seq_one_letter_code
_entity_poly.pdbx_strand_id
1 'polypeptide(L)'
;MNYSSAPDKTRDPKLIQYINLKLASLGQPAYSKGTDAEFMEIADPLIRANQTRDRLTPDYLNPIDRRIQNFIDEYLSDCADENIPKLPGKTLVLDREGLSRVMSLPPDKDEFFSDIVSSYRVKQGVLHNPKNDRRTTKGVFHIAEGGLPIPDDKIAVPKKTYAKLLSLALQPPKKTMQLPFTSTQDKKAQVIVSLMLRPIVCPEVPGIIKEKRTEIRFFAPGELVSNLDFVESIFGNAGDPFLPENDAGLDIEHWTGHTGCVILAPHLIYATKKEVGLPHWDEASERQRRDGVCWKKEDERYNNGVAFKITARDAKGRMVTVIADNYFGYCKKEVKTQIGFSANLYGLCEEEHAGGAIAFPSYDLGEMFHLNNQVPKNGATFGDVAAAYADMFDLQPEGYGIDKQYPNIVYVPEDSMFDIKTQKVSWTFKGKPVSIKLLKPNVYVLPSG
;
A
#
# COMPACT_ATOMS: atom_id res chain seq x y z
N MET A 1 3.78 -13.27 33.70
CA MET A 1 3.74 -13.15 32.22
C MET A 1 4.90 -12.28 31.80
N ASN A 2 6.00 -12.91 31.37
CA ASN A 2 7.09 -12.18 30.72
C ASN A 2 6.61 -11.81 29.32
N TYR A 3 6.06 -10.59 29.17
CA TYR A 3 5.95 -9.99 27.85
C TYR A 3 7.38 -9.71 27.39
N SER A 4 7.97 -10.66 26.66
CA SER A 4 9.11 -10.36 25.82
C SER A 4 8.67 -9.20 24.92
N SER A 5 9.20 -8.00 25.17
CA SER A 5 8.99 -6.87 24.29
C SER A 5 9.47 -7.29 22.91
N ALA A 6 8.55 -7.38 21.94
CA ALA A 6 8.93 -7.55 20.54
C ALA A 6 10.03 -6.51 20.24
N PRO A 7 11.12 -6.91 19.56
CA PRO A 7 12.22 -6.01 19.30
C PRO A 7 11.70 -4.75 18.59
N ASP A 8 12.20 -3.59 19.00
CA ASP A 8 11.83 -2.31 18.42
C ASP A 8 12.28 -2.27 16.95
N LYS A 9 11.36 -2.64 16.04
CA LYS A 9 11.59 -2.67 14.59
C LYS A 9 11.94 -1.30 14.01
N THR A 10 11.78 -0.23 14.77
CA THR A 10 12.02 1.13 14.30
C THR A 10 13.45 1.62 14.52
N ARG A 11 14.27 0.83 15.23
CA ARG A 11 15.70 1.05 15.45
C ARG A 11 16.55 -0.15 15.04
N ASP A 12 16.10 -0.91 14.04
CA ASP A 12 16.87 -2.06 13.54
C ASP A 12 18.24 -1.57 12.99
N PRO A 13 19.37 -1.98 13.62
CA PRO A 13 20.70 -1.55 13.19
C PRO A 13 21.01 -1.91 11.75
N LYS A 14 20.49 -3.04 11.24
CA LYS A 14 20.71 -3.46 9.85
C LYS A 14 20.00 -2.54 8.87
N LEU A 15 18.78 -2.11 9.21
CA LEU A 15 18.04 -1.16 8.36
C LEU A 15 18.69 0.24 8.41
N ILE A 16 19.15 0.69 9.57
CA ILE A 16 19.90 1.96 9.71
C ILE A 16 21.15 1.96 8.82
N GLN A 17 21.96 0.90 8.90
CA GLN A 17 23.15 0.75 8.07
C GLN A 17 22.82 0.72 6.58
N TYR A 18 21.75 0.01 6.20
CA TYR A 18 21.29 -0.03 4.82
C TYR A 18 20.78 1.34 4.31
N ILE A 19 20.03 2.07 5.12
CA ILE A 19 19.59 3.45 4.81
C ILE A 19 20.80 4.36 4.59
N ASN A 20 21.82 4.27 5.46
CA ASN A 20 23.06 5.02 5.32
C ASN A 20 23.78 4.73 3.99
N LEU A 21 23.84 3.46 3.59
CA LEU A 21 24.41 3.05 2.31
C LEU A 21 23.63 3.63 1.12
N LYS A 22 22.29 3.62 1.17
CA LYS A 22 21.45 4.20 0.10
C LYS A 22 21.60 5.72 0.01
N LEU A 23 21.60 6.42 1.15
CA LEU A 23 21.84 7.87 1.19
C LEU A 23 23.22 8.21 0.62
N ALA A 24 24.26 7.50 1.05
CA ALA A 24 25.60 7.68 0.53
C ALA A 24 25.67 7.42 -0.98
N SER A 25 25.01 6.38 -1.49
CA SER A 25 24.95 6.09 -2.94
C SER A 25 24.28 7.20 -3.75
N LEU A 26 23.31 7.91 -3.16
CA LEU A 26 22.69 9.10 -3.76
C LEU A 26 23.51 10.39 -3.58
N GLY A 27 24.68 10.33 -2.93
CA GLY A 27 25.49 11.51 -2.59
C GLY A 27 24.88 12.38 -1.49
N GLN A 28 23.95 11.83 -0.71
CA GLN A 28 23.30 12.49 0.42
C GLN A 28 24.06 12.22 1.73
N PRO A 29 24.00 13.12 2.72
CA PRO A 29 24.61 12.87 4.01
C PRO A 29 23.94 11.68 4.72
N ALA A 30 24.75 10.71 5.13
CA ALA A 30 24.33 9.61 5.99
C ALA A 30 24.18 10.07 7.46
N TYR A 31 23.48 9.26 8.26
CA TYR A 31 23.39 9.45 9.70
C TYR A 31 24.69 9.01 10.40
N SER A 32 25.34 9.93 11.11
CA SER A 32 26.73 9.78 11.56
C SER A 32 26.93 9.34 13.02
N LYS A 33 25.88 9.34 13.85
CA LYS A 33 25.98 8.99 15.28
C LYS A 33 25.72 7.49 15.50
N GLY A 34 26.67 6.64 15.14
CA GLY A 34 26.59 5.17 15.33
C GLY A 34 27.88 4.42 14.99
N THR A 35 27.91 3.11 15.28
CA THR A 35 29.04 2.18 15.06
C THR A 35 29.21 1.73 13.58
N ASP A 36 28.91 2.59 12.62
CA ASP A 36 28.92 2.26 11.18
C ASP A 36 30.14 2.78 10.41
N ALA A 37 31.06 3.49 11.08
CA ALA A 37 32.20 4.14 10.42
C ALA A 37 33.09 3.15 9.63
N GLU A 38 33.39 1.99 10.24
CA GLU A 38 34.24 0.95 9.63
C GLU A 38 33.56 0.30 8.41
N PHE A 39 32.26 -0.01 8.49
CA PHE A 39 31.51 -0.57 7.37
C PHE A 39 31.42 0.42 6.20
N MET A 40 31.13 1.70 6.50
CA MET A 40 31.05 2.74 5.48
C MET A 40 32.41 3.01 4.83
N GLU A 41 33.51 2.91 5.57
CA GLU A 41 34.87 3.00 5.01
C GLU A 41 35.15 1.87 4.02
N ILE A 42 34.78 0.63 4.36
CA ILE A 42 34.92 -0.52 3.46
C ILE A 42 34.04 -0.37 2.21
N ALA A 43 32.83 0.19 2.35
CA ALA A 43 31.88 0.35 1.25
C ALA A 43 32.18 1.57 0.34
N ASP A 44 32.93 2.58 0.81
CA ASP A 44 33.16 3.85 0.11
C ASP A 44 33.66 3.71 -1.34
N PRO A 45 34.64 2.82 -1.66
CA PRO A 45 35.08 2.63 -3.05
C PRO A 45 33.94 2.16 -3.97
N LEU A 46 33.09 1.26 -3.49
CA LEU A 46 31.95 0.73 -4.25
C LEU A 46 30.85 1.78 -4.42
N ILE A 47 30.57 2.56 -3.38
CA ILE A 47 29.64 3.69 -3.41
C ILE A 47 30.09 4.73 -4.43
N ARG A 48 31.36 5.14 -4.42
CA ARG A 48 31.89 6.14 -5.38
C ARG A 48 31.90 5.62 -6.81
N ALA A 49 32.19 4.33 -7.01
CA ALA A 49 32.11 3.71 -8.32
C ALA A 49 30.66 3.72 -8.85
N ASN A 50 29.69 3.38 -7.99
CA ASN A 50 28.26 3.44 -8.32
C ASN A 50 27.83 4.88 -8.68
N GLN A 51 28.11 5.86 -7.82
CA GLN A 51 27.84 7.28 -8.11
C GLN A 51 28.43 7.78 -9.42
N THR A 52 29.63 7.31 -9.78
CA THR A 52 30.30 7.70 -11.03
C THR A 52 29.59 7.12 -12.24
N ARG A 53 29.12 5.86 -12.16
CA ARG A 53 28.31 5.23 -13.22
C ARG A 53 26.94 5.89 -13.37
N ASP A 54 26.30 6.26 -12.27
CA ASP A 54 25.02 6.98 -12.26
C ASP A 54 25.09 8.38 -12.89
N ARG A 55 26.30 8.96 -13.03
CA ARG A 55 26.49 10.22 -13.78
C ARG A 55 26.47 10.00 -15.30
N LEU A 56 26.69 8.78 -15.77
CA LEU A 56 26.65 8.45 -17.20
C LEU A 56 25.22 8.25 -17.72
N THR A 57 24.26 8.03 -16.82
CA THR A 57 22.85 7.74 -17.15
C THR A 57 21.88 8.64 -16.36
N PRO A 58 22.04 9.98 -16.39
CA PRO A 58 21.29 10.89 -15.53
C PRO A 58 19.77 10.87 -15.77
N ASP A 59 19.36 10.54 -17.01
CA ASP A 59 17.96 10.55 -17.45
C ASP A 59 17.35 9.14 -17.54
N TYR A 60 18.04 8.12 -17.01
CA TYR A 60 17.52 6.76 -17.06
C TYR A 60 16.39 6.57 -16.05
N LEU A 61 15.17 6.39 -16.57
CA LEU A 61 14.01 5.98 -15.79
C LEU A 61 13.87 4.45 -15.81
N ASN A 62 13.56 3.89 -14.63
CA ASN A 62 13.11 2.51 -14.50
C ASN A 62 11.81 2.27 -15.30
N PRO A 63 11.42 1.01 -15.60
CA PRO A 63 10.34 0.71 -16.52
C PRO A 63 8.99 1.34 -16.17
N ILE A 64 8.58 1.33 -14.89
CA ILE A 64 7.32 1.96 -14.46
C ILE A 64 7.39 3.49 -14.60
N ASP A 65 8.49 4.12 -14.18
CA ASP A 65 8.66 5.58 -14.30
C ASP A 65 8.70 6.00 -15.77
N ARG A 66 9.25 5.17 -16.66
CA ARG A 66 9.23 5.38 -18.11
C ARG A 66 7.82 5.31 -18.68
N ARG A 67 7.01 4.32 -18.29
CA ARG A 67 5.59 4.24 -18.70
C ARG A 67 4.81 5.48 -18.27
N ILE A 68 5.07 5.98 -17.05
CA ILE A 68 4.46 7.20 -16.53
C ILE A 68 4.95 8.43 -17.30
N GLN A 69 6.25 8.56 -17.54
CA GLN A 69 6.81 9.70 -18.26
C GLN A 69 6.31 9.75 -19.71
N ASN A 70 6.23 8.61 -20.40
CA ASN A 70 5.65 8.52 -21.73
C ASN A 70 4.20 9.02 -21.75
N PHE A 71 3.40 8.65 -20.74
CA PHE A 71 2.05 9.20 -20.59
C PHE A 71 2.07 10.71 -20.36
N ILE A 72 2.93 11.24 -19.47
CA ILE A 72 3.04 12.70 -19.23
C ILE A 72 3.43 13.44 -20.51
N ASP A 73 4.40 12.90 -21.26
CA ASP A 73 4.91 13.47 -22.50
C ASP A 73 3.84 13.50 -23.61
N GLU A 74 3.18 12.35 -23.84
CA GLU A 74 2.09 12.26 -24.82
C GLU A 74 0.89 13.11 -24.41
N TYR A 75 0.46 12.98 -23.15
CA TYR A 75 -0.70 13.70 -22.63
C TYR A 75 -0.45 15.19 -22.75
N LEU A 76 0.68 15.75 -22.32
CA LEU A 76 0.87 17.21 -22.28
C LEU A 76 1.45 17.85 -23.55
N SER A 77 1.69 17.05 -24.61
CA SER A 77 2.34 17.47 -25.86
C SER A 77 1.74 18.70 -26.56
N ASP A 78 0.46 18.97 -26.36
CA ASP A 78 -0.31 20.05 -27.01
C ASP A 78 -0.46 21.33 -26.17
N CYS A 79 -0.01 21.33 -24.91
CA CYS A 79 -0.33 22.41 -23.97
C CYS A 79 0.80 22.82 -23.00
N ALA A 80 1.83 22.00 -22.82
CA ALA A 80 3.00 22.37 -22.06
C ALA A 80 4.01 23.03 -23.00
N ASP A 81 4.03 24.36 -23.06
CA ASP A 81 5.00 25.16 -23.81
C ASP A 81 6.43 24.65 -23.53
N GLU A 82 7.13 24.06 -24.52
CA GLU A 82 8.52 23.52 -24.55
C GLU A 82 9.08 22.73 -23.31
N ASN A 83 8.40 22.70 -22.18
CA ASN A 83 8.86 22.30 -20.86
C ASN A 83 7.84 21.37 -20.21
N ILE A 84 7.73 20.16 -20.77
CA ILE A 84 6.94 19.09 -20.17
C ILE A 84 7.59 18.65 -18.84
N PRO A 85 6.84 18.57 -17.72
CA PRO A 85 7.40 18.14 -16.45
C PRO A 85 8.02 16.73 -16.52
N LYS A 86 9.22 16.58 -15.95
CA LYS A 86 9.95 15.31 -15.89
C LYS A 86 9.95 14.73 -14.48
N LEU A 87 9.65 13.44 -14.36
CA LEU A 87 9.76 12.70 -13.11
C LEU A 87 11.21 12.72 -12.58
N PRO A 88 11.40 12.69 -11.25
CA PRO A 88 12.74 12.66 -10.68
C PRO A 88 13.42 11.32 -10.98
N GLY A 89 14.46 11.34 -11.82
CA GLY A 89 15.25 10.14 -12.12
C GLY A 89 16.06 9.62 -10.93
N LYS A 90 16.35 10.48 -9.94
CA LYS A 90 17.09 10.13 -8.71
C LYS A 90 16.20 10.28 -7.49
N THR A 91 15.76 9.16 -6.94
CA THR A 91 14.96 9.10 -5.71
C THR A 91 15.54 8.10 -4.73
N LEU A 92 15.22 8.26 -3.45
CA LEU A 92 15.48 7.25 -2.44
C LEU A 92 14.40 6.18 -2.54
N VAL A 93 14.68 5.14 -3.31
CA VAL A 93 13.80 3.99 -3.54
C VAL A 93 13.65 3.16 -2.26
N LEU A 94 12.39 2.88 -1.89
CA LEU A 94 12.00 2.02 -0.78
C LEU A 94 11.76 0.59 -1.30
N ASP A 95 12.84 -0.14 -1.47
CA ASP A 95 12.91 -1.48 -2.06
C ASP A 95 12.76 -2.62 -1.03
N ARG A 96 12.67 -2.29 0.25
CA ARG A 96 12.54 -3.26 1.33
C ARG A 96 11.56 -2.78 2.39
N GLU A 97 10.79 -3.73 2.90
CA GLU A 97 9.86 -3.50 3.99
C GLU A 97 10.54 -2.88 5.22
N GLY A 98 9.94 -1.82 5.75
CA GLY A 98 10.32 -1.20 7.02
C GLY A 98 11.32 -0.04 6.91
N LEU A 99 11.93 0.20 5.74
CA LEU A 99 12.83 1.35 5.54
C LEU A 99 12.11 2.67 5.78
N SER A 100 10.90 2.80 5.24
CA SER A 100 10.01 3.95 5.40
C SER A 100 9.77 4.30 6.87
N ARG A 101 9.44 3.29 7.68
CA ARG A 101 9.16 3.40 9.11
C ARG A 101 10.39 3.85 9.90
N VAL A 102 11.55 3.24 9.63
CA VAL A 102 12.81 3.62 10.28
C VAL A 102 13.17 5.07 9.91
N MET A 103 13.00 5.46 8.65
CA MET A 103 13.32 6.82 8.18
C MET A 103 12.35 7.91 8.63
N SER A 104 11.17 7.53 9.12
CA SER A 104 10.13 8.47 9.57
C SER A 104 10.48 9.22 10.86
N LEU A 105 11.55 8.79 11.55
CA LEU A 105 12.05 9.37 12.79
C LEU A 105 13.60 9.37 12.78
N PRO A 106 14.25 10.31 13.46
CA PRO A 106 15.70 10.24 13.68
C PRO A 106 16.07 9.02 14.55
N PRO A 107 17.21 8.34 14.29
CA PRO A 107 17.62 7.19 15.09
C PRO A 107 17.86 7.50 16.58
N ASP A 108 18.40 8.70 16.88
CA ASP A 108 18.77 9.15 18.23
C ASP A 108 17.64 9.80 19.04
N LYS A 109 16.42 9.91 18.50
CA LYS A 109 15.27 10.44 19.25
C LYS A 109 14.01 9.63 19.02
N ASP A 110 13.02 9.87 19.88
CA ASP A 110 11.69 9.29 19.77
C ASP A 110 10.68 10.25 19.14
N GLU A 111 11.10 11.45 18.74
CA GLU A 111 10.22 12.52 18.27
C GLU A 111 10.79 13.25 17.06
N PHE A 112 9.91 13.68 16.16
CA PHE A 112 10.22 14.56 15.03
C PHE A 112 9.08 15.55 14.82
N PHE A 113 9.43 16.82 14.54
CA PHE A 113 8.47 17.90 14.37
C PHE A 113 8.77 18.71 13.11
N SER A 114 7.71 19.07 12.40
CA SER A 114 7.71 19.95 11.25
C SER A 114 6.42 20.78 11.18
N ASP A 115 6.32 21.67 10.19
CA ASP A 115 5.12 22.47 9.96
C ASP A 115 3.93 21.62 9.47
N ILE A 116 4.19 20.39 8.99
CA ILE A 116 3.18 19.55 8.31
C ILE A 116 2.96 18.19 8.99
N VAL A 117 3.85 17.73 9.86
CA VAL A 117 3.71 16.46 10.61
C VAL A 117 4.49 16.48 11.93
N SER A 118 3.88 15.92 12.97
CA SER A 118 4.54 15.55 14.24
C SER A 118 4.55 14.04 14.37
N SER A 119 5.72 13.44 14.55
CA SER A 119 5.92 11.99 14.58
C SER A 119 6.52 11.56 15.92
N TYR A 120 6.09 10.39 16.42
CA TYR A 120 6.51 9.84 17.70
C TYR A 120 6.75 8.34 17.60
N ARG A 121 7.79 7.87 18.29
CA ARG A 121 7.97 6.46 18.64
C ARG A 121 7.18 6.19 19.91
N VAL A 122 6.29 5.21 19.88
CA VAL A 122 5.43 4.84 21.03
C VAL A 122 5.57 3.35 21.31
N LYS A 123 5.16 2.89 22.49
CA LYS A 123 5.28 1.47 22.89
C LYS A 123 4.60 0.50 21.91
N GLN A 124 3.55 0.97 21.23
CA GLN A 124 2.76 0.20 20.27
C GLN A 124 3.30 0.27 18.82
N GLY A 125 4.32 1.10 18.53
CA GLY A 125 4.84 1.31 17.19
C GLY A 125 5.17 2.78 16.92
N VAL A 126 4.58 3.35 15.86
CA VAL A 126 4.77 4.74 15.46
C VAL A 126 3.44 5.50 15.45
N LEU A 127 3.48 6.78 15.83
CA LEU A 127 2.36 7.71 15.78
C LEU A 127 2.74 8.89 14.90
N HIS A 128 1.88 9.24 13.95
CA HIS A 128 2.06 10.39 13.06
C HIS A 128 0.81 11.27 13.08
N ASN A 129 0.98 12.52 13.50
CA ASN A 129 -0.04 13.56 13.53
C ASN A 129 0.24 14.56 12.41
N PRO A 130 -0.38 14.41 11.22
CA PRO A 130 -0.26 15.40 10.14
C PRO A 130 -0.98 16.70 10.53
N LYS A 131 -0.63 17.81 9.86
CA LYS A 131 -1.23 19.14 10.13
C LYS A 131 -2.75 19.14 10.02
N ASN A 132 -3.28 18.44 9.02
CA ASN A 132 -4.72 18.23 8.87
C ASN A 132 -5.08 16.84 9.42
N ASP A 133 -5.98 16.80 10.40
CA ASP A 133 -6.36 15.60 11.15
C ASP A 133 -7.43 14.75 10.46
N ARG A 134 -8.07 15.28 9.42
CA ARG A 134 -9.16 14.63 8.70
C ARG A 134 -9.19 14.97 7.21
N ARG A 135 -9.84 14.07 6.47
CA ARG A 135 -10.08 14.23 5.04
C ARG A 135 -11.26 15.17 4.76
N THR A 136 -11.14 16.01 3.74
CA THR A 136 -12.26 16.77 3.17
C THR A 136 -12.74 16.08 1.90
N THR A 137 -14.05 16.11 1.63
CA THR A 137 -14.65 15.50 0.43
C THR A 137 -15.21 16.52 -0.55
N LYS A 138 -15.75 17.65 -0.05
CA LYS A 138 -16.36 18.69 -0.87
C LYS A 138 -15.28 19.52 -1.58
N GLY A 139 -15.31 19.55 -2.91
CA GLY A 139 -14.41 20.38 -3.72
C GLY A 139 -12.93 19.95 -3.68
N VAL A 140 -12.67 18.64 -3.51
CA VAL A 140 -11.31 18.10 -3.35
C VAL A 140 -10.88 17.26 -4.54
N PHE A 141 -11.80 16.73 -5.35
CA PHE A 141 -11.47 15.86 -6.48
C PHE A 141 -11.55 16.63 -7.81
N HIS A 142 -10.37 16.94 -8.33
CA HIS A 142 -10.17 17.66 -9.57
C HIS A 142 -9.68 16.69 -10.65
N ILE A 143 -10.09 16.92 -11.89
CA ILE A 143 -9.76 16.08 -13.02
C ILE A 143 -9.28 16.95 -14.17
N ALA A 144 -8.12 16.61 -14.72
CA ALA A 144 -7.58 17.29 -15.89
C ALA A 144 -8.38 16.94 -17.15
N GLU A 145 -8.64 17.95 -17.97
CA GLU A 145 -9.16 17.81 -19.34
C GLU A 145 -8.13 17.12 -20.25
N GLY A 146 -8.58 16.63 -21.42
CA GLY A 146 -7.73 15.98 -22.44
C GLY A 146 -7.61 14.46 -22.32
N GLY A 147 -8.35 13.84 -21.39
CA GLY A 147 -8.40 12.39 -21.18
C GLY A 147 -9.81 11.82 -21.29
N LEU A 148 -10.12 10.81 -20.47
CA LEU A 148 -11.48 10.28 -20.37
C LEU A 148 -12.49 11.34 -19.89
N PRO A 149 -13.79 11.22 -20.27
CA PRO A 149 -14.84 12.16 -19.86
C PRO A 149 -14.83 12.46 -18.36
N ILE A 150 -15.07 13.72 -18.02
CA ILE A 150 -15.07 14.19 -16.63
C ILE A 150 -16.50 14.07 -16.09
N PRO A 151 -16.71 13.33 -14.98
CA PRO A 151 -18.03 13.29 -14.33
C PRO A 151 -18.46 14.69 -13.87
N ASP A 152 -19.75 15.00 -14.00
CA ASP A 152 -20.26 16.36 -13.75
C ASP A 152 -19.98 16.86 -12.31
N ASP A 153 -19.96 15.94 -11.34
CA ASP A 153 -19.74 16.25 -9.93
C ASP A 153 -18.26 16.56 -9.58
N LYS A 154 -17.33 16.42 -10.54
CA LYS A 154 -15.89 16.69 -10.36
C LYS A 154 -15.51 18.07 -10.87
N ILE A 155 -14.44 18.63 -10.32
CA ILE A 155 -13.89 19.90 -10.80
C ILE A 155 -13.10 19.66 -12.08
N ALA A 156 -13.53 20.26 -13.20
CA ALA A 156 -12.83 20.16 -14.47
C ALA A 156 -11.68 21.17 -14.53
N VAL A 157 -10.46 20.71 -14.80
CA VAL A 157 -9.26 21.56 -14.80
C VAL A 157 -8.60 21.58 -16.18
N PRO A 158 -8.30 22.77 -16.74
CA PRO A 158 -7.58 22.88 -17.99
C PRO A 158 -6.25 22.12 -17.97
N LYS A 159 -5.93 21.48 -19.09
CA LYS A 159 -4.72 20.67 -19.26
C LYS A 159 -3.43 21.45 -18.96
N LYS A 160 -3.35 22.71 -19.41
CA LYS A 160 -2.27 23.65 -19.09
C LYS A 160 -2.11 23.89 -17.59
N THR A 161 -3.22 23.97 -16.85
CA THR A 161 -3.19 24.15 -15.40
C THR A 161 -2.69 22.90 -14.69
N TYR A 162 -3.11 21.72 -15.14
CA TYR A 162 -2.54 20.46 -14.66
C TYR A 162 -1.03 20.38 -14.92
N ALA A 163 -0.55 20.74 -16.11
CA ALA A 163 0.87 20.76 -16.44
C ALA A 163 1.68 21.63 -15.46
N LYS A 164 1.20 22.85 -15.17
CA LYS A 164 1.83 23.75 -14.21
C LYS A 164 1.81 23.21 -12.78
N LEU A 165 0.68 22.65 -12.33
CA LEU A 165 0.57 22.03 -11.01
C LEU A 165 1.51 20.83 -10.86
N LEU A 166 1.62 20.00 -11.89
CA LEU A 166 2.54 18.86 -11.93
C LEU A 166 4.01 19.34 -11.89
N SER A 167 4.35 20.38 -12.65
CA SER A 167 5.69 21.00 -12.61
C SER A 167 6.04 21.49 -11.20
N LEU A 168 5.11 22.16 -10.52
CA LEU A 168 5.30 22.62 -9.14
C LEU A 168 5.38 21.44 -8.16
N ALA A 169 4.62 20.37 -8.38
CA ALA A 169 4.62 19.18 -7.53
C ALA A 169 5.97 18.48 -7.52
N LEU A 170 6.64 18.43 -8.68
CA LEU A 170 7.94 17.81 -8.89
C LEU A 170 9.11 18.68 -8.43
N GLN A 171 8.84 19.89 -7.94
CA GLN A 171 9.83 20.81 -7.38
C GLN A 171 9.46 21.21 -5.94
N PRO A 172 9.41 20.24 -4.99
CA PRO A 172 9.04 20.53 -3.62
C PRO A 172 10.08 21.44 -2.94
N PRO A 173 9.67 22.29 -1.98
CA PRO A 173 10.58 23.12 -1.20
C PRO A 173 11.68 22.29 -0.52
N LYS A 174 12.91 22.83 -0.46
CA LYS A 174 14.05 22.16 0.19
C LYS A 174 13.76 21.72 1.63
N LYS A 175 12.96 22.48 2.38
CA LYS A 175 12.53 22.13 3.74
C LYS A 175 11.75 20.81 3.76
N THR A 176 10.76 20.66 2.87
CA THR A 176 9.94 19.44 2.77
C THR A 176 10.69 18.23 2.23
N MET A 177 11.81 18.43 1.52
CA MET A 177 12.67 17.33 1.10
C MET A 177 13.53 16.76 2.24
N GLN A 178 13.60 17.43 3.41
CA GLN A 178 14.44 16.97 4.51
C GLN A 178 13.93 15.66 5.11
N LEU A 179 14.79 14.65 5.14
CA LEU A 179 14.45 13.33 5.68
C LEU A 179 14.48 13.35 7.22
N PRO A 180 13.40 12.92 7.93
CA PRO A 180 13.37 12.90 9.39
C PRO A 180 14.53 12.13 10.02
N PHE A 181 14.97 11.05 9.37
CA PHE A 181 16.13 10.22 9.74
C PHE A 181 17.41 11.01 10.02
N THR A 182 17.66 12.07 9.26
CA THR A 182 18.88 12.91 9.39
C THR A 182 18.57 14.27 10.02
N SER A 183 17.41 14.43 10.68
CA SER A 183 16.94 15.74 11.15
C SER A 183 17.75 16.31 12.33
N THR A 184 18.47 15.46 13.07
CA THR A 184 19.21 15.78 14.31
C THR A 184 20.69 16.13 14.08
N GLN A 185 21.15 16.17 12.83
CA GLN A 185 22.51 16.57 12.44
C GLN A 185 22.50 17.87 11.62
N ASP A 186 23.69 18.50 11.53
CA ASP A 186 23.86 19.77 10.82
C ASP A 186 23.63 19.64 9.31
N LYS A 187 24.18 18.58 8.70
CA LYS A 187 24.01 18.27 7.28
C LYS A 187 22.85 17.29 7.09
N LYS A 188 21.69 17.79 6.66
CA LYS A 188 20.46 16.98 6.51
C LYS A 188 20.30 16.48 5.08
N ALA A 189 19.87 15.24 4.91
CA ALA A 189 19.57 14.68 3.60
C ALA A 189 18.30 15.32 3.02
N GLN A 190 18.35 15.70 1.75
CA GLN A 190 17.24 16.27 1.00
C GLN A 190 16.93 15.37 -0.19
N VAL A 191 15.82 14.63 -0.10
CA VAL A 191 15.48 13.60 -1.07
C VAL A 191 14.01 13.64 -1.43
N ILE A 192 13.70 13.12 -2.63
CA ILE A 192 12.39 12.56 -2.93
C ILE A 192 12.48 11.07 -2.61
N VAL A 193 11.59 10.58 -1.76
CA VAL A 193 11.42 9.16 -1.47
C VAL A 193 10.39 8.56 -2.41
N SER A 194 10.54 7.28 -2.72
CA SER A 194 9.69 6.66 -3.72
C SER A 194 9.43 5.18 -3.43
N LEU A 195 8.21 4.72 -3.70
CA LEU A 195 7.76 3.35 -3.46
C LEU A 195 7.06 2.78 -4.69
N MET A 196 7.20 1.48 -4.93
CA MET A 196 6.42 0.74 -5.91
C MET A 196 5.44 -0.18 -5.18
N LEU A 197 4.17 -0.17 -5.62
CA LEU A 197 3.10 -1.03 -5.11
C LEU A 197 2.58 -1.90 -6.24
N ARG A 198 2.11 -3.12 -5.91
CA ARG A 198 1.39 -4.01 -6.82
C ARG A 198 0.03 -4.43 -6.21
N PRO A 199 -0.93 -3.51 -5.99
CA PRO A 199 -2.20 -3.88 -5.39
C PRO A 199 -3.04 -4.79 -6.32
N ILE A 200 -3.78 -5.71 -5.71
CA ILE A 200 -4.72 -6.63 -6.41
C ILE A 200 -5.85 -5.82 -7.03
N VAL A 201 -6.25 -6.21 -8.24
CA VAL A 201 -7.38 -5.65 -8.99
C VAL A 201 -8.39 -6.75 -9.32
N CYS A 202 -7.93 -7.89 -9.83
CA CYS A 202 -8.75 -9.07 -10.06
C CYS A 202 -8.27 -10.20 -9.15
N PRO A 203 -9.11 -10.72 -8.24
CA PRO A 203 -8.75 -11.88 -7.43
C PRO A 203 -8.62 -13.15 -8.30
N GLU A 204 -7.91 -14.15 -7.79
CA GLU A 204 -7.87 -15.47 -8.41
C GLU A 204 -9.20 -16.20 -8.27
N VAL A 205 -9.61 -16.88 -9.33
CA VAL A 205 -10.67 -17.90 -9.29
C VAL A 205 -10.12 -19.17 -9.92
N PRO A 206 -9.88 -20.25 -9.13
CA PRO A 206 -9.24 -21.47 -9.62
C PRO A 206 -9.90 -22.03 -10.88
N GLY A 207 -9.08 -22.32 -11.89
CA GLY A 207 -9.53 -22.85 -13.19
C GLY A 207 -10.17 -21.82 -14.13
N ILE A 208 -10.36 -20.57 -13.70
CA ILE A 208 -10.99 -19.50 -14.50
C ILE A 208 -10.00 -18.38 -14.81
N ILE A 209 -9.44 -17.74 -13.77
CA ILE A 209 -8.55 -16.59 -13.94
C ILE A 209 -7.52 -16.53 -12.81
N LYS A 210 -6.27 -16.24 -13.16
CA LYS A 210 -5.21 -15.94 -12.18
C LYS A 210 -5.41 -14.55 -11.60
N GLU A 211 -4.91 -14.34 -10.38
CA GLU A 211 -4.88 -13.00 -9.77
C GLU A 211 -4.18 -11.98 -10.69
N LYS A 212 -4.77 -10.79 -10.83
CA LYS A 212 -4.19 -9.65 -11.56
C LYS A 212 -3.99 -8.47 -10.63
N ARG A 213 -2.84 -7.83 -10.76
CA ARG A 213 -2.43 -6.63 -10.04
C ARG A 213 -2.23 -5.47 -11.00
N THR A 214 -2.43 -4.25 -10.53
CA THR A 214 -1.91 -3.05 -11.20
C THR A 214 -0.55 -2.71 -10.60
N GLU A 215 0.23 -1.85 -11.24
CA GLU A 215 1.40 -1.23 -10.61
C GLU A 215 1.12 0.23 -10.29
N ILE A 216 1.60 0.70 -9.14
CA ILE A 216 1.48 2.11 -8.75
C ILE A 216 2.81 2.61 -8.22
N ARG A 217 3.21 3.78 -8.72
CA ARG A 217 4.40 4.50 -8.29
C ARG A 217 4.04 5.64 -7.33
N PHE A 218 4.59 5.63 -6.13
CA PHE A 218 4.46 6.73 -5.17
C PHE A 218 5.73 7.57 -5.11
N PHE A 219 5.57 8.89 -5.14
CA PHE A 219 6.62 9.88 -4.89
C PHE A 219 6.20 10.81 -3.76
N ALA A 220 7.12 11.06 -2.83
CA ALA A 220 6.91 12.05 -1.79
C ALA A 220 8.23 12.76 -1.43
N PRO A 221 8.18 14.03 -1.01
CA PRO A 221 9.30 14.68 -0.34
C PRO A 221 9.72 13.88 0.91
N GLY A 222 11.02 13.89 1.25
CA GLY A 222 11.57 13.11 2.35
C GLY A 222 10.87 13.30 3.70
N GLU A 223 10.36 14.49 3.99
CA GLU A 223 9.61 14.80 5.22
C GLU A 223 8.32 13.97 5.36
N LEU A 224 7.78 13.49 4.23
CA LEU A 224 6.54 12.73 4.12
C LEU A 224 6.77 11.22 3.96
N VAL A 225 7.95 10.71 4.32
CA VAL A 225 8.26 9.27 4.22
C VAL A 225 7.31 8.39 5.04
N SER A 226 6.69 8.93 6.09
CA SER A 226 5.65 8.23 6.86
C SER A 226 4.40 7.91 6.03
N ASN A 227 4.07 8.73 5.02
CA ASN A 227 2.98 8.43 4.10
C ASN A 227 3.27 7.17 3.28
N LEU A 228 4.54 6.92 2.97
CA LEU A 228 4.98 5.72 2.23
C LEU A 228 4.97 4.50 3.16
N ASP A 229 5.37 4.62 4.43
CA ASP A 229 5.18 3.56 5.45
C ASP A 229 3.70 3.14 5.55
N PHE A 230 2.81 4.14 5.55
CA PHE A 230 1.38 3.89 5.64
C PHE A 230 0.83 3.08 4.45
N VAL A 231 1.15 3.46 3.21
CA VAL A 231 0.65 2.70 2.05
C VAL A 231 1.37 1.37 1.86
N GLU A 232 2.65 1.28 2.20
CA GLU A 232 3.41 0.02 2.22
C GLU A 232 2.79 -0.98 3.20
N SER A 233 2.42 -0.53 4.40
CA SER A 233 1.79 -1.39 5.41
C SER A 233 0.41 -1.91 4.99
N ILE A 234 -0.27 -1.24 4.06
CA ILE A 234 -1.60 -1.64 3.58
C ILE A 234 -1.50 -2.51 2.32
N PHE A 235 -0.61 -2.16 1.39
CA PHE A 235 -0.60 -2.71 0.03
C PHE A 235 0.68 -3.51 -0.30
N GLY A 236 1.63 -3.62 0.65
CA GLY A 236 2.90 -4.30 0.49
C GLY A 236 3.98 -3.44 -0.19
N ASN A 237 5.19 -4.01 -0.28
CA ASN A 237 6.33 -3.42 -0.99
C ASN A 237 6.63 -4.26 -2.24
N ALA A 238 6.67 -3.65 -3.42
CA ALA A 238 6.93 -4.35 -4.68
C ALA A 238 8.42 -4.38 -5.10
N GLY A 239 9.33 -4.05 -4.18
CA GLY A 239 10.77 -4.10 -4.38
C GLY A 239 11.34 -2.90 -5.14
N ASP A 240 12.56 -3.08 -5.63
CA ASP A 240 13.27 -2.10 -6.43
C ASP A 240 12.72 -2.08 -7.88
N PRO A 241 12.15 -0.97 -8.38
CA PRO A 241 11.61 -0.88 -9.73
C PRO A 241 12.68 -0.95 -10.83
N PHE A 242 13.98 -0.80 -10.50
CA PHE A 242 15.05 -0.94 -11.48
C PHE A 242 15.35 -2.41 -11.82
N LEU A 243 14.91 -3.35 -10.98
CA LEU A 243 15.14 -4.77 -11.19
C LEU A 243 14.10 -5.38 -12.15
N PRO A 244 14.52 -6.15 -13.17
CA PRO A 244 13.61 -6.77 -14.13
C PRO A 244 12.56 -7.68 -13.47
N GLU A 245 12.90 -8.34 -12.37
CA GLU A 245 11.97 -9.23 -11.64
C GLU A 245 10.75 -8.47 -11.09
N ASN A 246 10.86 -7.15 -10.92
CA ASN A 246 9.80 -6.28 -10.44
C ASN A 246 9.09 -5.50 -11.57
N ASP A 247 9.53 -5.62 -12.82
CA ASP A 247 8.88 -4.95 -13.96
C ASP A 247 7.57 -5.66 -14.32
N ALA A 248 6.43 -5.00 -14.04
CA ALA A 248 5.12 -5.52 -14.38
C ALA A 248 4.94 -5.79 -15.89
N GLY A 249 5.68 -5.07 -16.74
CA GLY A 249 5.66 -5.26 -18.20
C GLY A 249 6.18 -6.63 -18.65
N LEU A 250 6.96 -7.31 -17.82
CA LEU A 250 7.47 -8.67 -18.07
C LEU A 250 6.53 -9.76 -17.50
N ASP A 251 5.66 -9.39 -16.57
CA ASP A 251 4.69 -10.26 -15.90
C ASP A 251 3.28 -10.13 -16.51
N ILE A 252 3.15 -10.59 -17.75
CA ILE A 252 1.87 -10.55 -18.49
C ILE A 252 0.77 -11.40 -17.83
N GLU A 253 1.15 -12.39 -17.02
CA GLU A 253 0.22 -13.29 -16.37
C GLU A 253 -0.45 -12.68 -15.13
N HIS A 254 0.20 -11.77 -14.40
CA HIS A 254 -0.36 -11.19 -13.17
C HIS A 254 -0.45 -9.66 -13.21
N TRP A 255 -0.17 -9.01 -14.35
CA TRP A 255 -0.42 -7.59 -14.55
C TRP A 255 -1.72 -7.32 -15.30
N THR A 256 -2.39 -6.24 -14.93
CA THR A 256 -3.61 -5.71 -15.59
C THR A 256 -3.31 -4.91 -16.87
N GLY A 257 -2.04 -4.57 -17.13
CA GLY A 257 -1.66 -3.65 -18.22
C GLY A 257 -1.79 -2.16 -17.86
N HIS A 258 -2.09 -1.85 -16.60
CA HIS A 258 -2.34 -0.48 -16.12
C HIS A 258 -1.25 0.01 -15.17
N THR A 259 -0.93 1.30 -15.27
CA THR A 259 0.13 1.96 -14.49
C THR A 259 -0.41 3.21 -13.81
N GLY A 260 -0.22 3.30 -12.50
CA GLY A 260 -0.61 4.43 -11.68
C GLY A 260 0.57 5.22 -11.14
N CYS A 261 0.37 6.50 -10.87
CA CYS A 261 1.34 7.37 -10.21
C CYS A 261 0.65 8.28 -9.19
N VAL A 262 1.26 8.45 -8.02
CA VAL A 262 0.81 9.35 -6.95
C VAL A 262 1.98 10.21 -6.48
N ILE A 263 1.79 11.53 -6.47
CA ILE A 263 2.79 12.50 -6.04
C ILE A 263 2.22 13.32 -4.88
N LEU A 264 2.88 13.30 -3.73
CA LEU A 264 2.51 14.14 -2.58
C LEU A 264 3.17 15.51 -2.68
N ALA A 265 2.37 16.58 -2.68
CA ALA A 265 2.82 17.95 -2.88
C ALA A 265 1.98 18.95 -2.04
N PRO A 266 2.04 18.88 -0.69
CA PRO A 266 1.23 19.74 0.17
C PRO A 266 1.51 21.23 0.01
N HIS A 267 2.64 21.62 -0.57
CA HIS A 267 2.97 23.02 -0.86
C HIS A 267 2.10 23.66 -1.95
N LEU A 268 1.37 22.86 -2.75
CA LEU A 268 0.54 23.39 -3.84
C LEU A 268 -0.65 24.23 -3.36
N ILE A 269 -1.07 24.11 -2.10
CA ILE A 269 -2.11 24.96 -1.53
C ILE A 269 -1.70 26.45 -1.51
N TYR A 270 -0.41 26.75 -1.67
CA TYR A 270 0.10 28.11 -1.74
C TYR A 270 0.16 28.65 -3.17
N ALA A 271 -0.05 27.85 -4.22
CA ALA A 271 -0.05 28.37 -5.59
C ALA A 271 -1.27 29.28 -5.83
N THR A 272 -1.11 30.37 -6.58
CA THR A 272 -2.24 31.21 -7.00
C THR A 272 -2.91 30.64 -8.25
N LYS A 273 -4.20 30.92 -8.41
CA LYS A 273 -4.97 30.56 -9.61
C LYS A 273 -4.34 31.14 -10.88
N LYS A 274 -3.83 32.38 -10.80
CA LYS A 274 -3.15 33.06 -11.90
C LYS A 274 -1.82 32.38 -12.25
N GLU A 275 -0.98 32.05 -11.27
CA GLU A 275 0.30 31.35 -11.47
C GLU A 275 0.09 30.02 -12.22
N VAL A 276 -0.93 29.26 -11.83
CA VAL A 276 -1.27 27.98 -12.47
C VAL A 276 -2.07 28.14 -13.76
N GLY A 277 -2.20 29.37 -14.29
CA GLY A 277 -2.72 29.65 -15.62
C GLY A 277 -4.23 29.54 -15.78
N LEU A 278 -4.99 29.72 -14.71
CA LEU A 278 -6.45 29.84 -14.82
C LEU A 278 -6.86 31.18 -15.44
N PRO A 279 -8.02 31.23 -16.12
CA PRO A 279 -8.52 32.46 -16.74
C PRO A 279 -9.05 33.45 -15.69
N HIS A 280 -9.07 34.73 -16.07
CA HIS A 280 -9.82 35.74 -15.33
C HIS A 280 -11.32 35.41 -15.37
N TRP A 281 -12.08 35.81 -14.35
CA TRP A 281 -13.50 35.52 -14.21
C TRP A 281 -14.33 35.89 -15.45
N ASP A 282 -14.01 37.01 -16.08
CA ASP A 282 -14.74 37.52 -17.25
C ASP A 282 -14.53 36.67 -18.50
N GLU A 283 -13.39 35.95 -18.58
CA GLU A 283 -13.04 35.04 -19.68
C GLU A 283 -13.45 33.59 -19.39
N ALA A 284 -13.87 33.31 -18.16
CA ALA A 284 -14.20 31.96 -17.71
C ALA A 284 -15.60 31.52 -18.18
N SER A 285 -15.71 30.24 -18.56
CA SER A 285 -17.00 29.60 -18.84
C SER A 285 -17.87 29.49 -17.58
N GLU A 286 -19.17 29.25 -17.77
CA GLU A 286 -20.08 29.01 -16.63
C GLU A 286 -19.61 27.84 -15.75
N ARG A 287 -19.10 26.77 -16.37
CA ARG A 287 -18.52 25.62 -15.66
C ARG A 287 -17.29 26.01 -14.86
N GLN A 288 -16.36 26.77 -15.44
CA GLN A 288 -15.17 27.23 -14.74
C GLN A 288 -15.51 28.13 -13.55
N ARG A 289 -16.51 29.00 -13.70
CA ARG A 289 -17.04 29.85 -12.60
C ARG A 289 -17.66 29.00 -11.49
N ARG A 290 -18.50 28.01 -11.85
CA ARG A 290 -19.14 27.07 -10.91
C ARG A 290 -18.12 26.28 -10.10
N ASP A 291 -17.08 25.79 -10.76
CA ASP A 291 -16.06 24.94 -10.14
C ASP A 291 -14.95 25.75 -9.42
N GLY A 292 -14.98 27.08 -9.50
CA GLY A 292 -13.94 27.95 -8.92
C GLY A 292 -12.62 27.93 -9.69
N VAL A 293 -12.64 27.49 -10.95
CA VAL A 293 -11.51 27.32 -11.88
C VAL A 293 -11.27 28.61 -12.68
N CYS A 294 -11.29 29.74 -11.97
CA CYS A 294 -11.04 31.09 -12.47
C CYS A 294 -10.76 32.04 -11.30
N TRP A 295 -10.21 33.22 -11.57
CA TRP A 295 -9.86 34.21 -10.54
C TRP A 295 -10.44 35.59 -10.84
N LYS A 296 -10.79 36.34 -9.79
CA LYS A 296 -11.15 37.77 -9.86
C LYS A 296 -10.01 38.66 -9.38
N LYS A 297 -9.25 38.19 -8.40
CA LYS A 297 -8.03 38.84 -7.88
C LYS A 297 -6.82 37.96 -8.11
N GLU A 298 -5.68 38.58 -8.37
CA GLU A 298 -4.45 37.86 -8.75
C GLU A 298 -3.88 37.00 -7.62
N ASP A 299 -4.15 37.36 -6.37
CA ASP A 299 -3.66 36.70 -5.16
C ASP A 299 -4.53 35.52 -4.70
N GLU A 300 -5.61 35.22 -5.41
CA GLU A 300 -6.48 34.09 -5.08
C GLU A 300 -5.72 32.76 -5.17
N ARG A 301 -5.68 32.03 -4.06
CA ARG A 301 -5.07 30.69 -4.00
C ARG A 301 -5.88 29.70 -4.80
N TYR A 302 -5.19 28.78 -5.46
CA TYR A 302 -5.83 27.64 -6.11
C TYR A 302 -6.60 26.81 -5.07
N ASN A 303 -7.81 26.41 -5.44
CA ASN A 303 -8.78 25.80 -4.53
C ASN A 303 -8.94 26.56 -3.19
N ASN A 304 -8.84 27.89 -3.19
CA ASN A 304 -8.90 28.72 -1.98
C ASN A 304 -7.87 28.35 -0.89
N GLY A 305 -6.76 27.71 -1.28
CA GLY A 305 -5.71 27.28 -0.36
C GLY A 305 -6.09 26.08 0.50
N VAL A 306 -7.10 25.30 0.10
CA VAL A 306 -7.46 24.05 0.78
C VAL A 306 -6.96 22.82 0.02
N ALA A 307 -6.87 21.70 0.72
CA ALA A 307 -6.45 20.41 0.18
C ALA A 307 -7.26 20.02 -1.07
N PHE A 308 -6.56 19.48 -2.07
CA PHE A 308 -7.15 18.89 -3.27
C PHE A 308 -6.32 17.71 -3.75
N LYS A 309 -6.91 16.91 -4.62
CA LYS A 309 -6.19 16.02 -5.53
C LYS A 309 -6.56 16.36 -6.96
N ILE A 310 -5.59 16.26 -7.86
CA ILE A 310 -5.82 16.47 -9.29
C ILE A 310 -5.27 15.30 -10.09
N THR A 311 -6.09 14.74 -10.96
CA THR A 311 -5.77 13.52 -11.70
C THR A 311 -5.86 13.72 -13.21
N ALA A 312 -4.85 13.27 -13.94
CA ALA A 312 -4.91 13.02 -15.39
C ALA A 312 -4.95 11.51 -15.66
N ARG A 313 -5.79 11.10 -16.61
CA ARG A 313 -5.97 9.69 -16.99
C ARG A 313 -6.59 9.56 -18.38
N ASP A 314 -6.26 8.49 -19.09
CA ASP A 314 -6.82 8.21 -20.41
C ASP A 314 -7.16 6.73 -20.62
N ALA A 315 -7.67 6.40 -21.79
CA ALA A 315 -8.08 5.04 -22.16
C ALA A 315 -6.88 4.09 -22.37
N LYS A 316 -5.63 4.58 -22.37
CA LYS A 316 -4.45 3.73 -22.50
C LYS A 316 -4.03 3.08 -21.18
N GLY A 317 -4.76 3.35 -20.08
CA GLY A 317 -4.54 2.69 -18.81
C GLY A 317 -3.47 3.32 -17.93
N ARG A 318 -3.21 4.63 -18.10
CA ARG A 318 -2.29 5.40 -17.24
C ARG A 318 -3.04 6.45 -16.46
N MET A 319 -2.69 6.60 -15.18
CA MET A 319 -3.27 7.60 -14.30
C MET A 319 -2.18 8.24 -13.44
N VAL A 320 -2.14 9.58 -13.41
CA VAL A 320 -1.19 10.36 -12.60
C VAL A 320 -1.97 11.34 -11.73
N THR A 321 -1.85 11.16 -10.41
CA THR A 321 -2.51 12.00 -9.41
C THR A 321 -1.51 12.77 -8.56
N VAL A 322 -1.75 14.06 -8.38
CA VAL A 322 -1.05 14.90 -7.41
C VAL A 322 -1.99 15.16 -6.22
N ILE A 323 -1.48 15.02 -5.00
CA ILE A 323 -2.22 15.25 -3.75
C ILE A 323 -1.60 16.44 -3.01
N ALA A 324 -2.38 17.51 -2.81
CA ALA A 324 -1.98 18.73 -2.12
C ALA A 324 -2.32 18.68 -0.62
N ASP A 325 -1.97 17.58 0.03
CA ASP A 325 -2.14 17.34 1.47
C ASP A 325 -1.31 16.12 1.88
N ASN A 326 -1.03 15.95 3.18
CA ASN A 326 -0.29 14.81 3.71
C ASN A 326 -1.09 13.93 4.68
N TYR A 327 -2.39 14.15 4.84
CA TYR A 327 -3.23 13.24 5.61
C TYR A 327 -3.30 11.86 4.94
N PHE A 328 -2.95 10.83 5.70
CA PHE A 328 -2.83 9.43 5.25
C PHE A 328 -4.05 8.90 4.51
N GLY A 329 -5.26 9.34 4.89
CA GLY A 329 -6.50 8.91 4.25
C GLY A 329 -6.57 9.23 2.75
N TYR A 330 -5.93 10.31 2.28
CA TYR A 330 -5.84 10.61 0.85
C TYR A 330 -5.01 9.56 0.12
N CYS A 331 -3.88 9.14 0.69
CA CYS A 331 -3.00 8.12 0.09
C CYS A 331 -3.75 6.79 -0.09
N LYS A 332 -4.42 6.30 0.97
CA LYS A 332 -5.23 5.06 0.90
C LYS A 332 -6.35 5.16 -0.14
N LYS A 333 -7.09 6.27 -0.15
CA LYS A 333 -8.22 6.44 -1.08
C LYS A 333 -7.76 6.70 -2.52
N GLU A 334 -6.53 7.16 -2.72
CA GLU A 334 -5.97 7.28 -4.06
C GLU A 334 -5.56 5.93 -4.63
N VAL A 335 -4.94 5.04 -3.84
CA VAL A 335 -4.73 3.65 -4.26
C VAL A 335 -6.05 3.00 -4.65
N LYS A 336 -7.11 3.18 -3.83
CA LYS A 336 -8.47 2.72 -4.17
C LYS A 336 -8.95 3.28 -5.52
N THR A 337 -8.75 4.58 -5.77
CA THR A 337 -9.16 5.24 -7.02
C THR A 337 -8.45 4.61 -8.23
N GLN A 338 -7.15 4.32 -8.10
CA GLN A 338 -6.36 3.73 -9.17
C GLN A 338 -6.66 2.23 -9.39
N ILE A 339 -7.00 1.49 -8.33
CA ILE A 339 -7.54 0.12 -8.47
C ILE A 339 -8.87 0.17 -9.23
N GLY A 340 -9.79 1.07 -8.87
CA GLY A 340 -11.08 1.23 -9.56
C GLY A 340 -10.92 1.58 -11.04
N PHE A 341 -10.01 2.51 -11.35
CA PHE A 341 -9.65 2.83 -12.74
C PHE A 341 -9.11 1.61 -13.50
N SER A 342 -8.21 0.83 -12.87
CA SER A 342 -7.67 -0.39 -13.46
C SER A 342 -8.76 -1.45 -13.68
N ALA A 343 -9.65 -1.67 -12.71
CA ALA A 343 -10.77 -2.59 -12.81
C ALA A 343 -11.73 -2.21 -13.96
N ASN A 344 -12.07 -0.92 -14.07
CA ASN A 344 -12.95 -0.41 -15.13
C ASN A 344 -12.40 -0.64 -16.54
N LEU A 345 -11.08 -0.49 -16.73
CA LEU A 345 -10.45 -0.73 -18.03
C LEU A 345 -10.16 -2.22 -18.28
N TYR A 346 -9.98 -3.00 -17.23
CA TYR A 346 -9.75 -4.45 -17.35
C TYR A 346 -11.01 -5.23 -17.72
N GLY A 347 -12.17 -4.84 -17.17
CA GLY A 347 -13.50 -5.30 -17.61
C GLY A 347 -14.02 -6.61 -17.01
N LEU A 348 -13.23 -7.35 -16.24
CA LEU A 348 -13.63 -8.64 -15.62
C LEU A 348 -13.75 -8.60 -14.10
N CYS A 349 -13.63 -7.42 -13.51
CA CYS A 349 -13.63 -7.25 -12.06
C CYS A 349 -14.20 -5.87 -11.68
N GLU A 350 -14.56 -5.74 -10.41
CA GLU A 350 -15.12 -4.52 -9.84
C GLU A 350 -14.32 -4.13 -8.60
N GLU A 351 -14.16 -2.83 -8.39
CA GLU A 351 -13.60 -2.29 -7.16
C GLU A 351 -14.74 -1.78 -6.29
N GLU A 352 -14.90 -2.38 -5.11
CA GLU A 352 -16.05 -2.11 -4.25
C GLU A 352 -15.65 -1.38 -2.95
N HIS A 353 -16.56 -0.55 -2.44
CA HIS A 353 -16.46 -0.04 -1.07
C HIS A 353 -17.38 -0.84 -0.15
N ALA A 354 -17.04 -2.13 0.02
CA ALA A 354 -17.86 -3.09 0.75
C ALA A 354 -17.07 -3.73 1.91
N GLY A 355 -17.80 -4.22 2.92
CA GLY A 355 -17.31 -5.20 3.88
C GLY A 355 -17.89 -6.58 3.56
N GLY A 356 -17.42 -7.61 4.25
CA GLY A 356 -17.93 -8.97 4.06
C GLY A 356 -17.47 -9.92 5.17
N ALA A 357 -18.20 -11.03 5.33
CA ALA A 357 -17.84 -12.11 6.24
C ALA A 357 -18.38 -13.44 5.70
N ILE A 358 -17.64 -14.53 5.94
CA ILE A 358 -18.17 -15.90 5.83
C ILE A 358 -18.60 -16.29 7.24
N ALA A 359 -19.90 -16.48 7.44
CA ALA A 359 -20.47 -16.81 8.74
C ALA A 359 -20.93 -18.27 8.78
N PHE A 360 -20.42 -19.01 9.76
CA PHE A 360 -20.85 -20.38 10.05
C PHE A 360 -21.85 -20.36 11.21
N PRO A 361 -23.03 -21.00 11.08
CA PRO A 361 -23.96 -21.15 12.19
C PRO A 361 -23.30 -21.90 13.35
N SER A 362 -23.45 -21.36 14.57
CA SER A 362 -22.92 -21.95 15.80
C SER A 362 -24.05 -22.21 16.79
N TYR A 363 -23.92 -23.27 17.58
CA TYR A 363 -24.96 -23.74 18.50
C TYR A 363 -24.38 -23.97 19.90
N ASP A 364 -25.17 -23.71 20.93
CA ASP A 364 -24.91 -24.24 22.27
C ASP A 364 -25.45 -25.68 22.31
N LEU A 365 -24.53 -26.64 22.38
CA LEU A 365 -24.82 -28.07 22.33
C LEU A 365 -25.05 -28.68 23.73
N GLY A 366 -24.97 -27.87 24.79
CA GLY A 366 -25.15 -28.31 26.16
C GLY A 366 -24.02 -29.20 26.69
N GLU A 367 -24.33 -30.01 27.71
CA GLU A 367 -23.35 -30.87 28.40
C GLU A 367 -23.07 -32.18 27.66
N MET A 368 -24.03 -32.65 26.87
CA MET A 368 -23.95 -33.88 26.09
C MET A 368 -24.50 -33.65 24.69
N PHE A 369 -23.75 -34.09 23.69
CA PHE A 369 -24.12 -33.92 22.28
C PHE A 369 -23.86 -35.17 21.48
N HIS A 370 -24.78 -35.49 20.58
CA HIS A 370 -24.57 -36.40 19.47
C HIS A 370 -25.27 -35.82 18.26
N LEU A 371 -24.81 -36.19 17.05
CA LEU A 371 -25.37 -35.65 15.83
C LEU A 371 -26.83 -36.09 15.63
N ASN A 372 -27.76 -35.17 15.91
CA ASN A 372 -29.20 -35.40 15.80
C ASN A 372 -29.81 -34.55 14.66
N ASN A 373 -31.13 -34.59 14.49
CA ASN A 373 -31.80 -33.93 13.37
C ASN A 373 -31.93 -32.40 13.52
N GLN A 374 -31.39 -31.81 14.60
CA GLN A 374 -31.35 -30.36 14.81
C GLN A 374 -30.15 -29.71 14.10
N VAL A 375 -29.16 -30.51 13.67
CA VAL A 375 -28.00 -30.06 12.90
C VAL A 375 -28.07 -30.70 11.50
N PRO A 376 -27.82 -29.95 10.41
CA PRO A 376 -27.81 -30.51 9.06
C PRO A 376 -26.86 -31.69 8.93
N LYS A 377 -27.33 -32.77 8.29
CA LYS A 377 -26.56 -33.96 7.98
C LYS A 377 -26.34 -34.04 6.46
N ASN A 378 -25.14 -34.42 6.03
CA ASN A 378 -24.84 -34.70 4.62
C ASN A 378 -24.76 -36.21 4.31
N GLY A 379 -24.93 -37.07 5.33
CA GLY A 379 -24.86 -38.53 5.19
C GLY A 379 -23.45 -39.09 5.06
N ALA A 380 -22.40 -38.26 5.14
CA ALA A 380 -21.02 -38.71 5.10
C ALA A 380 -20.67 -39.52 6.36
N THR A 381 -19.88 -40.56 6.16
CA THR A 381 -19.30 -41.38 7.21
C THR A 381 -17.82 -41.07 7.35
N PHE A 382 -17.21 -41.45 8.48
CA PHE A 382 -15.77 -41.36 8.64
C PHE A 382 -15.03 -42.25 7.63
N GLY A 383 -15.66 -43.35 7.18
CA GLY A 383 -15.13 -44.16 6.08
C GLY A 383 -14.99 -43.39 4.77
N ASP A 384 -15.99 -42.55 4.44
CA ASP A 384 -15.94 -41.68 3.25
C ASP A 384 -14.83 -40.64 3.37
N VAL A 385 -14.69 -40.01 4.54
CA VAL A 385 -13.63 -39.03 4.82
C VAL A 385 -12.26 -39.68 4.74
N ALA A 386 -12.07 -40.86 5.31
CA ALA A 386 -10.81 -41.59 5.22
C ALA A 386 -10.49 -42.01 3.79
N ALA A 387 -11.48 -42.42 2.99
CA ALA A 387 -11.25 -42.77 1.59
C ALA A 387 -10.84 -41.55 0.74
N ALA A 388 -11.46 -40.40 0.98
CA ALA A 388 -11.22 -39.18 0.19
C ALA A 388 -10.00 -38.36 0.66
N TYR A 389 -9.67 -38.40 1.96
CA TYR A 389 -8.74 -37.47 2.60
C TYR A 389 -7.72 -38.16 3.52
N ALA A 390 -7.40 -39.45 3.30
CA ALA A 390 -6.42 -40.22 4.09
C ALA A 390 -5.07 -39.50 4.28
N ASP A 391 -4.65 -38.71 3.28
CA ASP A 391 -3.36 -38.02 3.34
C ASP A 391 -3.34 -36.85 4.34
N MET A 392 -4.50 -36.33 4.75
CA MET A 392 -4.60 -35.17 5.66
C MET A 392 -4.38 -35.52 7.13
N PHE A 393 -4.58 -36.77 7.53
CA PHE A 393 -4.55 -37.16 8.94
C PHE A 393 -3.89 -38.52 9.17
N ASP A 394 -3.36 -38.71 10.37
CA ASP A 394 -2.87 -39.99 10.85
C ASP A 394 -4.05 -40.79 11.41
N LEU A 395 -4.41 -41.86 10.70
CA LEU A 395 -5.48 -42.77 11.11
C LEU A 395 -5.05 -43.56 12.36
N GLN A 396 -5.89 -43.50 13.39
CA GLN A 396 -5.64 -44.13 14.67
C GLN A 396 -6.29 -45.53 14.74
N PRO A 397 -5.70 -46.47 15.51
CA PRO A 397 -6.23 -47.83 15.65
C PRO A 397 -7.69 -47.90 16.12
N GLU A 398 -8.13 -46.89 16.87
CA GLU A 398 -9.47 -46.73 17.43
C GLU A 398 -10.53 -46.24 16.43
N GLY A 399 -10.15 -45.96 15.18
CA GLY A 399 -11.09 -45.55 14.13
C GLY A 399 -11.41 -44.06 14.10
N TYR A 400 -10.43 -43.21 14.40
CA TYR A 400 -10.50 -41.75 14.28
C TYR A 400 -9.21 -41.21 13.63
N GLY A 401 -9.18 -39.94 13.24
CA GLY A 401 -8.04 -39.31 12.59
C GLY A 401 -7.49 -38.12 13.38
N ILE A 402 -6.17 -37.94 13.38
CA ILE A 402 -5.51 -36.73 13.91
C ILE A 402 -4.88 -35.98 12.74
N ASP A 403 -5.23 -34.72 12.55
CA ASP A 403 -4.69 -33.92 11.45
C ASP A 403 -3.16 -33.82 11.53
N LYS A 404 -2.48 -34.04 10.39
CA LYS A 404 -1.01 -34.05 10.33
C LYS A 404 -0.41 -32.67 10.50
N GLN A 405 -1.11 -31.63 10.07
CA GLN A 405 -0.63 -30.25 10.15
C GLN A 405 -1.02 -29.61 11.48
N TYR A 406 -2.21 -29.94 12.00
CA TYR A 406 -2.76 -29.36 13.21
C TYR A 406 -3.18 -30.46 14.20
N PRO A 407 -2.26 -30.97 15.06
CA PRO A 407 -2.53 -32.11 15.92
C PRO A 407 -3.68 -31.96 16.92
N ASN A 408 -4.20 -30.74 17.09
CA ASN A 408 -5.37 -30.45 17.90
C ASN A 408 -6.71 -30.62 17.14
N ILE A 409 -6.69 -30.85 15.83
CA ILE A 409 -7.87 -31.19 15.03
C ILE A 409 -8.01 -32.71 15.00
N VAL A 410 -9.17 -33.19 15.44
CA VAL A 410 -9.46 -34.62 15.60
C VAL A 410 -10.73 -34.96 14.82
N TYR A 411 -10.58 -35.75 13.77
CA TYR A 411 -11.68 -36.24 12.94
C TYR A 411 -12.29 -37.47 13.59
N VAL A 412 -13.57 -37.41 13.97
CA VAL A 412 -14.26 -38.48 14.72
C VAL A 412 -15.43 -39.06 13.94
N PRO A 413 -15.85 -40.31 14.21
CA PRO A 413 -16.98 -40.94 13.54
C PRO A 413 -18.32 -40.23 13.68
N GLU A 414 -19.20 -40.43 12.70
CA GLU A 414 -20.54 -39.83 12.61
C GLU A 414 -21.47 -40.18 13.79
N ASP A 415 -21.23 -41.30 14.47
CA ASP A 415 -21.98 -41.76 15.65
C ASP A 415 -21.33 -41.31 16.98
N SER A 416 -20.38 -40.38 16.93
CA SER A 416 -19.70 -39.87 18.13
C SER A 416 -20.67 -39.16 19.08
N MET A 417 -20.56 -39.52 20.36
CA MET A 417 -21.18 -38.87 21.52
C MET A 417 -20.11 -38.08 22.28
N PHE A 418 -20.40 -36.82 22.55
CA PHE A 418 -19.57 -35.87 23.28
C PHE A 418 -20.20 -35.65 24.66
N ASP A 419 -19.43 -35.83 25.72
CA ASP A 419 -19.90 -35.66 27.10
C ASP A 419 -18.87 -34.90 27.94
N ILE A 420 -19.26 -33.72 28.41
CA ILE A 420 -18.44 -32.82 29.22
C ILE A 420 -18.25 -33.37 30.65
N LYS A 421 -19.26 -34.04 31.22
CA LYS A 421 -19.18 -34.56 32.61
C LYS A 421 -18.16 -35.67 32.72
N THR A 422 -18.16 -36.58 31.75
CA THR A 422 -17.18 -37.68 31.71
C THR A 422 -15.88 -37.30 31.00
N GLN A 423 -15.85 -36.12 30.34
CA GLN A 423 -14.75 -35.65 29.50
C GLN A 423 -14.36 -36.68 28.43
N LYS A 424 -15.36 -37.19 27.70
CA LYS A 424 -15.18 -38.23 26.69
C LYS A 424 -15.84 -37.88 25.37
N VAL A 425 -15.19 -38.33 24.29
CA VAL A 425 -15.81 -38.52 22.98
C VAL A 425 -15.84 -40.03 22.74
N SER A 426 -16.99 -40.60 22.43
CA SER A 426 -17.18 -42.05 22.33
C SER A 426 -18.05 -42.46 21.14
N TRP A 427 -17.72 -43.59 20.52
CA TRP A 427 -18.41 -44.14 19.34
C TRP A 427 -18.30 -45.67 19.31
N THR A 428 -18.92 -46.31 18.32
CA THR A 428 -18.79 -47.75 18.09
C THR A 428 -17.82 -48.03 16.97
N PHE A 429 -16.74 -48.77 17.25
CA PHE A 429 -15.79 -49.22 16.24
C PHE A 429 -15.69 -50.75 16.21
N LYS A 430 -15.94 -51.36 15.05
CA LYS A 430 -15.94 -52.83 14.85
C LYS A 430 -16.79 -53.58 15.90
N GLY A 431 -17.96 -53.03 16.23
CA GLY A 431 -18.90 -53.60 17.20
C GLY A 431 -18.50 -53.44 18.66
N LYS A 432 -17.44 -52.68 18.98
CA LYS A 432 -17.01 -52.41 20.35
C LYS A 432 -17.11 -50.90 20.68
N PRO A 433 -17.51 -50.53 21.91
CA PRO A 433 -17.47 -49.14 22.33
C PRO A 433 -16.01 -48.68 22.49
N VAL A 434 -15.69 -47.53 21.91
CA VAL A 434 -14.38 -46.89 22.01
C VAL A 434 -14.56 -45.46 22.49
N SER A 435 -13.56 -44.91 23.18
CA SER A 435 -13.60 -43.52 23.64
C SER A 435 -12.22 -42.90 23.74
N ILE A 436 -12.15 -41.60 23.47
CA ILE A 436 -10.99 -40.74 23.73
C ILE A 436 -11.37 -39.64 24.73
N LYS A 437 -10.38 -38.92 25.26
CA LYS A 437 -10.64 -37.77 26.13
C LYS A 437 -11.18 -36.59 25.31
N LEU A 438 -12.20 -35.92 25.83
CA LEU A 438 -12.68 -34.62 25.38
C LEU A 438 -11.81 -33.53 26.01
N LEU A 439 -11.00 -32.83 25.23
CA LEU A 439 -10.02 -31.86 25.69
C LEU A 439 -10.29 -30.49 25.08
N LYS A 440 -10.31 -29.45 25.92
CA LYS A 440 -10.55 -28.05 25.51
C LYS A 440 -9.65 -27.53 24.38
N PRO A 441 -8.35 -27.89 24.29
CA PRO A 441 -7.50 -27.42 23.20
C PRO A 441 -7.85 -28.02 21.83
N ASN A 442 -8.62 -29.11 21.82
CA ASN A 442 -8.92 -29.85 20.60
C ASN A 442 -10.20 -29.36 19.93
N VAL A 443 -10.22 -29.42 18.60
CA VAL A 443 -11.38 -29.22 17.76
C VAL A 443 -11.77 -30.58 17.19
N TYR A 444 -12.97 -31.03 17.49
CA TYR A 444 -13.48 -32.32 17.02
C TYR A 444 -14.39 -32.09 15.82
N VAL A 445 -14.09 -32.79 14.73
CA VAL A 445 -14.73 -32.60 13.42
C VAL A 445 -15.47 -33.88 13.07
N LEU A 446 -16.78 -33.77 12.87
CA LEU A 446 -17.60 -34.89 12.39
C LEU A 446 -17.44 -35.04 10.87
N PRO A 447 -17.82 -36.17 10.27
CA PRO A 447 -17.63 -36.38 8.83
C PRO A 447 -18.42 -35.40 7.95
N SER A 448 -19.43 -34.75 8.52
CA SER A 448 -20.21 -33.72 7.85
C SER A 448 -19.49 -32.39 7.64
N GLY A 449 -18.31 -32.20 8.25
CA GLY A 449 -17.61 -30.91 8.32
C GLY A 449 -17.94 -30.19 9.61
#